data_AF-K6YAX2-F1
#
_entry.id   AF-K6YAX2-F1
#
_cell.length_a   1.000
_cell.length_b   1.000
_cell.length_c   1.000
_cell.angle_alpha   90.00
_cell.angle_beta   90.00
_cell.angle_gamma   90.00
#
_symmetry.space_group_name_H-M   'P 1'
#
loop_
_entity.id
_entity.type
_entity.pdbx_description
1 polymer ?
#
loop_
_entity_poly.entity_id
_entity_poly.type
_entity_poly.pdbx_seq_one_letter_code
_entity_poly.pdbx_strand_id
1 'polypeptide(L)'
;MQLDTDEFIRRFMLHVLPSGFHRIRHFGLLASRPKLALARKLLDAPAPEVQETSTKAEDETAVFICRKCQQPLEIMAIKEPVYLPRAPPKSN
;
A
#
# COMPACT_ATOMS: atom_id res chain seq x y z
N MET A 1 -20.24 8.69 -15.40
CA MET A 1 -19.61 10.02 -15.55
C MET A 1 -18.71 9.95 -16.76
N GLN A 2 -19.16 10.50 -17.88
CA GLN A 2 -18.31 10.75 -19.04
C GLN A 2 -17.63 12.11 -18.80
N LEU A 3 -16.32 12.16 -18.94
CA LEU A 3 -15.56 13.40 -18.90
C LEU A 3 -15.45 13.93 -20.32
N ASP A 4 -15.54 15.26 -20.46
CA ASP A 4 -15.22 15.91 -21.72
C ASP A 4 -13.75 15.65 -22.07
N THR A 5 -13.47 15.58 -23.38
CA THR A 5 -12.17 15.18 -23.91
C THR A 5 -11.03 16.03 -23.35
N ASP A 6 -11.26 17.34 -23.21
CA ASP A 6 -10.26 18.28 -22.68
C ASP A 6 -9.94 18.01 -21.21
N GLU A 7 -10.96 17.68 -20.42
CA GLU A 7 -10.79 17.41 -19.00
C GLU A 7 -10.10 16.07 -18.76
N PHE A 8 -10.37 15.07 -19.61
CA PHE A 8 -9.64 13.80 -19.61
C PHE A 8 -8.14 14.00 -19.91
N ILE A 9 -7.81 14.73 -20.98
CA ILE A 9 -6.40 14.98 -21.37
C ILE A 9 -5.67 15.72 -20.25
N ARG A 10 -6.28 16.76 -19.68
CA ARG A 10 -5.69 17.53 -18.57
C ARG A 10 -5.36 16.64 -17.37
N ARG A 11 -6.31 15.79 -16.94
CA ARG A 11 -6.10 14.87 -15.80
C ARG A 11 -5.06 13.79 -16.13
N PHE A 12 -5.06 13.27 -17.34
CA PHE A 12 -4.09 12.28 -17.79
C PHE A 12 -2.66 12.82 -17.75
N MET A 13 -2.44 14.05 -18.24
CA MET A 13 -1.12 14.68 -18.25
C MET A 13 -0.56 14.97 -16.85
N LEU A 14 -1.42 15.16 -15.83
CA LEU A 14 -0.96 15.29 -14.44
C LEU A 14 -0.38 13.99 -13.87
N HIS A 15 -0.73 12.84 -14.44
CA HIS A 15 -0.27 11.52 -13.99
C HIS A 15 0.89 10.95 -14.82
N VAL A 16 1.14 11.51 -16.00
CA VAL A 16 2.26 11.13 -16.86
C VAL A 16 3.50 11.88 -16.40
N LEU A 17 4.55 11.12 -16.07
CA LEU A 17 5.81 11.70 -15.69
C LEU A 17 6.49 12.31 -16.94
N PRO A 18 6.95 13.58 -16.91
CA PRO A 18 7.56 14.21 -18.07
C PRO A 18 8.80 13.45 -18.56
N SER A 19 9.15 13.60 -19.83
CA SER A 19 10.35 12.95 -20.37
C SER A 19 11.60 13.40 -19.61
N GLY A 20 12.53 12.46 -19.36
CA GLY A 20 13.73 12.70 -18.56
C GLY A 20 13.53 12.59 -17.04
N PHE A 21 12.29 12.52 -16.55
CA PHE A 21 12.01 12.23 -15.16
C PHE A 21 11.83 10.72 -14.96
N HIS A 22 12.55 10.16 -13.99
CA HIS A 22 12.43 8.76 -13.62
C HIS A 22 11.45 8.60 -12.46
N ARG A 23 10.49 7.68 -12.56
CA ARG A 23 9.55 7.42 -11.46
C ARG A 23 10.31 6.77 -10.31
N ILE A 24 10.61 7.54 -9.27
CA ILE A 24 11.24 7.00 -8.06
C ILE A 24 10.19 6.14 -7.35
N ARG A 25 10.35 4.83 -7.46
CA ARG A 25 9.69 3.90 -6.54
C ARG A 25 10.53 3.92 -5.28
N HIS A 26 9.97 4.39 -4.17
CA HIS A 26 10.67 4.33 -2.89
C HIS A 26 11.01 2.86 -2.61
N PHE A 27 12.30 2.52 -2.71
CA PHE A 27 12.88 1.30 -2.20
C PHE A 27 14.00 1.75 -1.26
N GLY A 28 13.90 1.40 0.01
CA GLY A 28 14.79 1.93 1.05
C GLY A 28 14.30 1.57 2.44
N LEU A 29 15.02 2.03 3.45
CA LEU A 29 14.82 1.75 4.88
C LEU A 29 13.36 1.89 5.35
N LEU A 30 12.61 2.81 4.73
CA LEU A 30 11.20 3.10 5.04
C LEU A 30 10.18 2.46 4.06
N ALA A 31 10.64 1.82 2.99
CA ALA A 31 9.77 1.19 1.99
C ALA A 31 9.50 -0.30 2.26
N SER A 32 10.32 -0.96 3.08
CA SER A 32 10.04 -2.31 3.56
C SER A 32 9.16 -2.26 4.81
N ARG A 33 8.33 -3.29 5.05
CA ARG A 33 7.61 -3.41 6.34
C ARG A 33 8.65 -3.24 7.45
N PRO A 34 8.40 -2.34 8.41
CA PRO A 34 9.44 -1.88 9.29
C PRO A 34 10.12 -3.05 10.02
N LYS A 35 11.41 -3.32 9.74
CA LYS A 35 12.27 -4.13 10.62
C LYS A 35 12.63 -3.33 11.88
N LEU A 36 11.66 -2.61 12.46
CA LEU A 36 11.84 -1.69 13.58
C LEU A 36 12.47 -2.39 14.78
N ALA A 37 12.12 -3.66 15.01
CA ALA A 37 12.72 -4.45 16.08
C ALA A 37 14.24 -4.64 15.87
N LEU A 38 14.70 -4.90 14.64
CA LEU A 38 16.12 -5.06 14.33
C LEU A 38 16.84 -3.70 14.39
N ALA A 39 16.24 -2.65 13.83
CA ALA A 39 16.81 -1.30 13.89
C ALA A 39 16.98 -0.81 15.33
N ARG A 40 15.99 -1.04 16.20
CA ARG A 40 16.07 -0.72 17.63
C ARG A 40 17.18 -1.47 18.35
N LYS A 41 17.34 -2.78 18.07
CA LYS A 41 18.45 -3.58 18.62
C LYS A 41 19.82 -3.07 18.20
N LEU A 42 20.00 -2.63 16.95
CA LEU A 42 21.28 -2.11 16.48
C LEU A 42 21.60 -0.71 17.01
N LEU A 43 20.57 0.08 17.33
CA LEU A 43 20.69 1.44 17.84
C LEU A 43 20.65 1.52 19.37
N ASP A 44 20.57 0.39 20.07
CA ASP A 44 20.30 0.29 21.52
C ASP A 44 19.13 1.19 21.97
N ALA A 45 18.11 1.31 21.11
CA ALA A 45 16.93 2.12 21.39
C ALA A 45 15.83 1.25 22.02
N PRO A 46 15.22 1.67 23.15
CA PRO A 46 14.12 0.94 23.76
C PRO A 46 12.90 0.87 22.83
N ALA A 47 12.16 -0.23 22.90
CA ALA A 47 10.88 -0.33 22.21
C ALA A 47 9.85 0.59 22.90
N PRO A 48 9.00 1.29 22.14
CA PRO A 48 7.93 2.07 22.75
C PRO A 48 6.97 1.13 23.49
N GLU A 49 6.54 1.54 24.68
CA GLU A 49 5.47 0.89 25.40
C GLU A 49 4.20 0.97 24.55
N VAL A 50 3.71 -0.19 24.10
CA VAL A 50 2.46 -0.27 23.37
C VAL A 50 1.36 0.03 24.37
N GLN A 51 0.83 1.26 24.33
CA GLN A 51 -0.44 1.55 24.97
C GLN A 51 -1.50 0.80 24.17
N GLU A 52 -2.00 -0.29 24.75
CA GLU A 52 -3.20 -0.96 24.26
C GLU A 52 -4.37 0.02 24.41
N THR A 53 -4.59 0.87 23.41
CA THR A 53 -5.92 1.43 23.22
C THR A 53 -6.80 0.27 22.84
N SER A 54 -7.52 -0.25 23.83
CA SER A 54 -8.61 -1.19 23.68
C SER A 54 -9.74 -0.53 22.88
N THR A 55 -9.54 -0.37 21.58
CA THR A 55 -10.66 -0.26 20.65
C THR A 55 -11.29 -1.64 20.62
N LYS A 56 -12.33 -1.80 21.46
CA LYS A 56 -13.31 -2.88 21.38
C LYS A 56 -13.54 -3.22 19.90
N ALA A 57 -13.47 -4.52 19.59
CA ALA A 57 -13.94 -5.07 18.35
C ALA A 57 -15.45 -4.81 18.26
N GLU A 58 -15.83 -3.64 17.74
CA GLU A 58 -17.17 -3.37 17.25
C GLU A 58 -17.12 -3.66 15.75
N ASP A 59 -17.70 -4.81 15.39
CA ASP A 59 -18.15 -5.22 14.07
C ASP A 59 -17.47 -4.51 12.89
N GLU A 60 -16.40 -5.12 12.36
CA GLU A 60 -15.79 -4.69 11.10
C GLU A 60 -16.84 -4.74 9.98
N THR A 61 -17.46 -3.59 9.72
CA THR A 61 -18.37 -3.39 8.59
C THR A 61 -17.64 -3.82 7.32
N ALA A 62 -18.27 -4.68 6.51
CA ALA A 62 -17.68 -5.19 5.28
C ALA A 62 -17.07 -4.05 4.44
N VAL A 63 -15.74 -4.05 4.33
CA VAL A 63 -14.94 -2.96 3.72
C VAL A 63 -15.26 -2.73 2.24
N PHE A 64 -15.98 -3.66 1.61
CA PHE A 64 -16.26 -3.65 0.18
C PHE A 64 -17.77 -3.75 -0.09
N ILE A 65 -18.31 -2.68 -0.68
CA ILE A 65 -19.72 -2.59 -1.10
C ILE A 65 -19.77 -2.53 -2.63
N CYS A 66 -20.70 -3.26 -3.24
CA CYS A 66 -20.92 -3.20 -4.68
C CYS A 66 -21.48 -1.84 -5.13
N ARG A 67 -20.80 -1.15 -6.06
CA ARG A 67 -21.23 0.18 -6.56
C ARG A 67 -22.55 0.18 -7.35
N LYS A 68 -23.08 -1.00 -7.72
CA LYS A 68 -24.32 -1.14 -8.50
C LYS A 68 -25.53 -1.51 -7.64
N CYS A 69 -25.38 -2.49 -6.73
CA CYS A 69 -26.49 -3.00 -5.91
C CYS A 69 -26.34 -2.71 -4.40
N GLN A 70 -25.24 -2.07 -3.98
CA GLN A 70 -24.95 -1.70 -2.59
C GLN A 70 -24.92 -2.86 -1.59
N GLN A 71 -24.81 -4.10 -2.07
CA GLN A 71 -24.67 -5.28 -1.22
C GLN A 71 -23.20 -5.46 -0.78
N PRO A 72 -22.96 -6.07 0.39
CA PRO A 72 -21.62 -6.41 0.85
C PRO A 72 -21.00 -7.45 -0.10
N LEU A 73 -19.72 -7.26 -0.44
CA LEU A 73 -18.95 -8.23 -1.21
C LEU A 73 -18.32 -9.26 -0.26
N GLU A 74 -18.50 -10.54 -0.59
CA GLU A 74 -17.91 -11.67 0.14
C GLU A 74 -16.59 -12.10 -0.52
N ILE A 75 -15.55 -12.32 0.29
CA ILE A 75 -14.25 -12.79 -0.19
C ILE A 75 -14.33 -14.30 -0.41
N MET A 76 -14.47 -14.74 -1.65
CA MET A 76 -14.56 -16.18 -1.96
C MET A 76 -13.20 -16.90 -1.90
N ALA A 77 -12.10 -16.21 -2.20
CA ALA A 77 -10.76 -16.77 -2.13
C ALA A 77 -9.68 -15.68 -2.13
N ILE A 78 -8.57 -15.93 -1.45
CA ILE A 78 -7.34 -15.17 -1.57
C ILE A 78 -6.32 -16.09 -2.24
N LYS A 79 -5.76 -15.67 -3.38
CA LYS A 79 -4.71 -16.42 -4.08
C LYS A 79 -3.36 -15.77 -3.82
N GLU A 80 -2.34 -16.60 -3.66
CA GLU A 80 -0.97 -16.12 -3.60
C GLU A 80 -0.57 -15.44 -4.92
N PRO A 81 0.22 -14.35 -4.85
CA PRO A 81 0.70 -13.69 -6.05
C PRO A 81 1.58 -14.65 -6.85
N VAL A 82 1.20 -14.88 -8.12
CA VAL A 82 1.94 -15.74 -9.07
C VAL A 82 3.35 -15.18 -9.37
N TYR A 83 3.57 -13.87 -9.15
CA TYR A 83 4.85 -13.23 -9.34
C TYR A 83 5.46 -12.81 -8.01
N LEU A 84 6.61 -13.39 -7.67
CA LEU A 84 7.47 -12.85 -6.62
C LEU A 84 8.04 -11.50 -7.11
N PRO A 85 7.90 -10.39 -6.36
CA PRO A 85 8.57 -9.15 -6.71
C PRO A 85 10.06 -9.46 -6.92
N ARG A 86 10.64 -8.98 -8.04
CA ARG A 86 12.05 -9.23 -8.40
C ARG A 86 12.91 -9.05 -7.17
N ALA A 87 13.40 -10.17 -6.62
CA ALA A 87 14.20 -10.15 -5.42
C ALA A 87 15.46 -9.31 -5.70
N PRO A 88 15.98 -8.57 -4.69
CA PRO A 88 17.25 -7.88 -4.85
C PRO A 88 18.34 -8.89 -5.28
N PRO A 89 19.30 -8.46 -6.12
CA PRO A 89 20.37 -9.34 -6.56
C PRO A 89 21.12 -9.92 -5.36
N LYS A 90 21.51 -11.19 -5.44
CA LYS A 90 22.31 -11.84 -4.39
C LYS A 90 23.66 -11.13 -4.29
N SER A 91 24.08 -10.75 -3.08
CA SER A 91 25.45 -10.30 -2.83
C SER A 91 26.39 -11.49 -2.92
N ASN A 92 27.48 -11.34 -3.70
CA ASN A 92 28.63 -12.26 -3.67
C ASN A 92 29.31 -12.23 -2.30
#